data_AF-A0A2V9MCU9-F1
#
_entry.id   AF-A0A2V9MCU9-F1
#
_cell.length_a   1.000
_cell.length_b   1.000
_cell.length_c   1.000
_cell.angle_alpha   90.00
_cell.angle_beta   90.00
_cell.angle_gamma   90.00
#
_symmetry.space_group_name_H-M   'P 1'
#
loop_
_entity.id
_entity.type
_entity.pdbx_description
1 polymer ?
#
loop_
_entity_poly.entity_id
_entity_poly.type
_entity_poly.pdbx_seq_one_letter_code
_entity_poly.pdbx_strand_id
1 'polypeptide(L)'
;MILRRGQPEKGAKKRDEFLFLLVLVRKLMLSTITVGLLARPNLLFSLQLNPVSAANSERIEYVVDVRQASKGILLIKAQIYGLAGSEVAFRFSNAKRKNPEIAKRVIGLSLRSAKTEITKINEAQLRLETNPNEMVEVSYKLRSDLLSNLDKGTYLDEGRCLLQSQDALFGIEDKNIPFEVSFILPSRWKAITLAKQVGQESYEFLNNKNVVFYLGEATEIRESVNNCAVSLAIEPDWPMASEDILREVKRQIIYMQSLSGDWQPQSLLAVFFGSHKDNGKAEAVAIEGAESIVLIAPQFISADGNILKDVKFLLAGKLIGFFSPSLSAAPESEFQKGLTNYLAWKACLKTGGLTKDEFLEKMAEGFYESAATPKPEVLSAPIRMGSSPLRIKLRGPLNFFLIDLALAFFGKEKSSLDEFLQKFLLESKGPQTILEGLPRSLRSEAKVPEIFLNSSESFVVTDLLRPYGLLLERRELPKFDFALSETFQIVQLPRGTVGLRLGDRILAINQNRIIKPADLFKLRSSLRLGEEATLTIDRNGSTLNLKERLGTDTFFRLAVNRLADSDKRQRLAQFLARTEGE
;
A
#
# COMPACT_ATOMS: atom_id res chain seq x y z
N MET A 1 -40.02 -0.66 73.78
CA MET A 1 -40.62 -1.51 72.74
C MET A 1 -39.52 -1.88 71.75
N ILE A 2 -39.45 -3.15 71.38
CA ILE A 2 -38.27 -3.93 70.95
C ILE A 2 -37.81 -3.56 69.53
N LEU A 3 -36.48 -3.48 69.30
CA LEU A 3 -35.89 -3.79 67.99
C LEU A 3 -34.55 -4.53 68.16
N ARG A 4 -34.54 -5.77 67.64
CA ARG A 4 -33.56 -6.84 67.81
C ARG A 4 -32.28 -6.58 66.99
N ARG A 5 -31.14 -6.94 67.59
CA ARG A 5 -29.85 -7.20 66.91
C ARG A 5 -29.95 -8.52 66.13
N GLY A 6 -29.58 -8.49 64.84
CA GLY A 6 -29.36 -9.68 64.01
C GLY A 6 -27.85 -9.97 63.85
N GLN A 7 -27.46 -11.23 64.05
CA GLN A 7 -26.14 -11.77 63.76
C GLN A 7 -25.93 -11.95 62.24
N PRO A 8 -24.70 -11.86 61.71
CA PRO A 8 -24.41 -12.27 60.34
C PRO A 8 -24.03 -13.76 60.27
N GLU A 9 -24.72 -14.49 59.39
CA GLU A 9 -24.42 -15.86 59.00
C GLU A 9 -23.06 -15.96 58.29
N LYS A 10 -22.18 -16.83 58.81
CA LYS A 10 -20.99 -17.33 58.11
C LYS A 10 -21.33 -18.69 57.50
N GLY A 11 -21.48 -18.77 56.19
CA GLY A 11 -21.65 -20.07 55.55
C GLY A 11 -21.99 -20.08 54.07
N ALA A 12 -21.11 -19.58 53.19
CA ALA A 12 -21.27 -19.82 51.74
C ALA A 12 -19.98 -19.80 50.90
N LYS A 13 -18.81 -19.42 51.43
CA LYS A 13 -17.61 -19.20 50.60
C LYS A 13 -16.75 -20.43 50.28
N LYS A 14 -16.99 -21.60 50.89
CA LYS A 14 -16.11 -22.78 50.71
C LYS A 14 -16.50 -23.73 49.58
N ARG A 15 -17.67 -23.57 48.94
CA ARG A 15 -18.09 -24.46 47.82
C ARG A 15 -17.60 -23.99 46.45
N ASP A 16 -17.44 -22.68 46.25
CA ASP A 16 -17.02 -22.15 44.93
C ASP A 16 -15.52 -22.32 44.66
N GLU A 17 -14.67 -22.27 45.69
CA GLU A 17 -13.23 -22.51 45.53
C GLU A 17 -12.91 -23.96 45.13
N PHE A 18 -13.72 -24.93 45.57
CA PHE A 18 -13.51 -26.34 45.25
C PHE A 18 -13.92 -26.68 43.81
N LEU A 19 -15.00 -26.06 43.30
CA LEU A 19 -15.42 -26.20 41.91
C LEU A 19 -14.44 -25.56 40.93
N PHE A 20 -13.83 -24.43 41.30
CA PHE A 20 -12.83 -23.76 40.48
C PHE A 20 -11.54 -24.61 40.33
N LEU A 21 -11.10 -25.24 41.42
CA LEU A 21 -9.92 -26.12 41.40
C LEU A 21 -10.15 -27.36 40.50
N LEU A 22 -11.35 -27.94 40.55
CA LEU A 22 -11.70 -29.14 39.77
C LEU A 22 -11.78 -28.85 38.26
N VAL A 23 -12.24 -27.65 37.87
CA VAL A 23 -12.24 -27.20 36.46
C VAL A 23 -10.81 -26.94 35.98
N LEU A 24 -9.94 -26.38 36.83
CA LEU A 24 -8.54 -26.11 36.49
C LEU A 24 -7.75 -27.42 36.29
N VAL A 25 -7.92 -28.39 37.18
CA VAL A 25 -7.26 -29.71 37.09
C VAL A 25 -7.72 -30.48 35.85
N ARG A 26 -9.01 -30.40 35.50
CA ARG A 26 -9.54 -31.06 34.28
C ARG A 26 -8.99 -30.42 32.99
N LYS A 27 -8.81 -29.09 32.97
CA LYS A 27 -8.15 -28.41 31.85
C LYS A 27 -6.66 -28.73 31.74
N LEU A 28 -5.95 -28.86 32.87
CA LEU A 28 -4.53 -29.23 32.88
C LEU A 28 -4.31 -30.67 32.41
N MET A 29 -5.14 -31.62 32.88
CA MET A 29 -5.06 -33.03 32.48
C MET A 29 -5.35 -33.22 30.98
N LEU A 30 -6.33 -32.48 30.43
CA LEU A 30 -6.57 -32.51 28.98
C LEU A 30 -5.41 -31.90 28.19
N SER A 31 -4.75 -30.83 28.65
CA SER A 31 -3.63 -30.25 27.90
C SER A 31 -2.39 -31.17 27.87
N THR A 32 -2.12 -31.92 28.93
CA THR A 32 -0.99 -32.87 28.96
C THR A 32 -1.19 -34.08 28.05
N ILE A 33 -2.43 -34.56 27.87
CA ILE A 33 -2.72 -35.69 26.98
C ILE A 33 -2.63 -35.27 25.51
N THR A 34 -3.03 -34.04 25.17
CA THR A 34 -2.93 -33.52 23.79
C THR A 34 -1.48 -33.22 23.38
N VAL A 35 -0.63 -32.79 24.32
CA VAL A 35 0.80 -32.53 24.05
C VAL A 35 1.60 -33.84 23.88
N GLY A 36 1.22 -34.92 24.57
CA GLY A 36 1.86 -36.23 24.44
C GLY A 36 1.61 -36.94 23.11
N LEU A 37 0.45 -36.70 22.47
CA LEU A 37 0.08 -37.32 21.18
C LEU A 37 0.58 -36.56 19.94
N LEU A 38 0.99 -35.29 20.08
CA LEU A 38 1.50 -34.46 18.98
C LEU A 38 3.04 -34.41 18.87
N ALA A 39 3.76 -35.14 19.73
CA ALA A 39 5.23 -35.14 19.78
C ALA A 39 5.90 -36.26 18.97
N ARG A 40 5.36 -36.63 17.79
CA ARG A 40 6.10 -37.40 16.77
C ARG A 40 6.41 -36.50 15.57
N PRO A 41 7.60 -35.89 15.46
CA PRO A 41 7.91 -34.95 14.38
C PRO A 41 8.30 -35.63 13.05
N ASN A 42 8.18 -36.95 12.94
CA ASN A 42 8.53 -37.71 11.73
C ASN A 42 7.28 -38.16 10.97
N LEU A 43 6.41 -37.21 10.60
CA LEU A 43 5.49 -37.45 9.48
C LEU A 43 6.36 -37.53 8.21
N LEU A 44 6.75 -38.75 7.88
CA LEU A 44 7.38 -39.09 6.60
C LEU A 44 6.41 -38.71 5.50
N PHE A 45 6.66 -37.57 4.88
CA PHE A 45 6.08 -37.18 3.60
C PHE A 45 6.51 -38.20 2.54
N SER A 46 5.69 -39.22 2.29
CA SER A 46 5.79 -40.04 1.09
C SER A 46 4.93 -39.38 0.01
N LEU A 47 5.57 -38.65 -0.89
CA LEU A 47 4.94 -38.26 -2.14
C LEU A 47 4.85 -39.51 -3.02
N GLN A 48 3.64 -40.04 -3.19
CA GLN A 48 3.36 -40.97 -4.29
C GLN A 48 3.03 -40.13 -5.52
N LEU A 49 4.07 -39.59 -6.16
CA LEU A 49 3.94 -39.05 -7.51
C LEU A 49 3.96 -40.23 -8.48
N ASN A 50 3.04 -40.21 -9.45
CA ASN A 50 3.01 -41.24 -10.48
C ASN A 50 4.35 -41.20 -11.23
N PRO A 51 5.03 -42.35 -11.44
CA PRO A 51 6.27 -42.39 -12.20
C PRO A 51 5.98 -41.96 -13.64
N VAL A 52 6.26 -40.70 -13.94
CA VAL A 52 6.16 -40.17 -15.31
C VAL A 52 7.31 -40.79 -16.11
N SER A 53 6.96 -41.42 -17.23
CA SER A 53 7.92 -41.88 -18.23
C SER A 53 8.88 -40.74 -18.56
N ALA A 54 10.18 -40.96 -18.32
CA ALA A 54 11.27 -39.99 -18.44
C ALA A 54 11.54 -39.57 -19.90
N ALA A 55 10.56 -38.97 -20.55
CA ALA A 55 10.69 -38.41 -21.89
C ALA A 55 11.25 -36.98 -21.81
N ASN A 56 12.58 -36.87 -21.77
CA ASN A 56 13.43 -35.76 -22.26
C ASN A 56 13.14 -34.28 -21.92
N SER A 57 12.14 -33.90 -21.12
CA SER A 57 11.91 -32.50 -20.75
C SER A 57 12.48 -32.17 -19.37
N GLU A 58 13.40 -31.20 -19.32
CA GLU A 58 13.84 -30.58 -18.07
C GLU A 58 12.63 -29.92 -17.39
N ARG A 59 12.33 -30.30 -16.14
CA ARG A 59 11.24 -29.73 -15.35
C ARG A 59 11.50 -29.85 -13.85
N ILE A 60 10.92 -28.94 -13.07
CA ILE A 60 10.93 -29.02 -11.60
C ILE A 60 9.51 -29.12 -11.08
N GLU A 61 9.23 -30.19 -10.34
CA GLU A 61 7.95 -30.40 -9.66
C GLU A 61 8.10 -30.03 -8.19
N TYR A 62 7.37 -29.03 -7.73
CA TYR A 62 7.32 -28.56 -6.35
C TYR A 62 6.06 -29.02 -5.64
N VAL A 63 6.20 -29.33 -4.36
CA VAL A 63 5.08 -29.51 -3.42
C VAL A 63 5.31 -28.60 -2.22
N VAL A 64 4.35 -27.70 -1.99
CA VAL A 64 4.40 -26.70 -0.92
C VAL A 64 3.29 -26.99 0.08
N ASP A 65 3.67 -27.40 1.30
CA ASP A 65 2.73 -27.59 2.41
C ASP A 65 2.71 -26.38 3.33
N VAL A 66 1.54 -25.73 3.40
CA VAL A 66 1.29 -24.53 4.20
C VAL A 66 0.48 -24.81 5.47
N ARG A 67 0.24 -26.09 5.83
CA ARG A 67 -0.51 -26.47 7.04
C ARG A 67 0.20 -26.10 8.35
N GLN A 68 1.46 -25.67 8.31
CA GLN A 68 2.19 -25.13 9.48
C GLN A 68 2.10 -23.60 9.59
N ALA A 69 0.99 -23.03 9.11
CA ALA A 69 0.65 -21.61 9.11
C ALA A 69 0.84 -20.92 10.47
N SER A 70 0.38 -21.54 11.57
CA SER A 70 0.53 -21.02 12.94
C SER A 70 1.97 -20.93 13.45
N LYS A 71 2.91 -21.60 12.78
CA LYS A 71 4.35 -21.49 13.05
C LYS A 71 5.05 -20.51 12.12
N GLY A 72 4.34 -19.95 11.13
CA GLY A 72 4.93 -19.16 10.06
C GLY A 72 5.98 -19.96 9.28
N ILE A 73 5.71 -21.25 9.00
CA ILE A 73 6.64 -22.13 8.29
C ILE A 73 5.93 -22.79 7.10
N LEU A 74 6.55 -22.72 5.93
CA LEU A 74 6.23 -23.54 4.76
C LEU A 74 7.18 -24.74 4.71
N LEU A 75 6.66 -25.92 4.36
CA LEU A 75 7.49 -27.07 4.01
C LEU A 75 7.51 -27.21 2.50
N ILE A 76 8.70 -27.24 1.91
CA ILE A 76 8.86 -27.27 0.46
C ILE A 76 9.67 -28.50 0.08
N LYS A 77 9.14 -29.25 -0.88
CA LYS A 77 9.82 -30.36 -1.55
C LYS A 77 9.86 -30.09 -3.05
N ALA A 78 10.94 -30.46 -3.70
CA ALA A 78 11.09 -30.37 -5.15
C ALA A 78 11.66 -31.68 -5.70
N GLN A 79 11.16 -32.12 -6.85
CA GLN A 79 11.73 -33.20 -7.64
C GLN A 79 12.18 -32.62 -8.98
N ILE A 80 13.43 -32.87 -9.32
CA ILE A 80 14.10 -32.24 -10.45
C ILE A 80 14.48 -33.33 -11.45
N TYR A 81 14.03 -33.15 -12.71
CA TYR A 81 14.18 -34.14 -13.77
C TYR A 81 14.99 -33.60 -14.93
N GLY A 82 15.73 -34.50 -15.59
CA GLY A 82 16.32 -34.25 -16.91
C GLY A 82 17.54 -33.34 -16.94
N LEU A 83 18.19 -33.07 -15.81
CA LEU A 83 19.31 -32.12 -15.74
C LEU A 83 20.53 -32.61 -16.53
N ALA A 84 20.75 -32.03 -17.71
CA ALA A 84 21.97 -32.23 -18.48
C ALA A 84 23.03 -31.18 -18.10
N GLY A 85 24.22 -31.63 -17.70
CA GLY A 85 25.39 -30.79 -17.38
C GLY A 85 26.32 -31.40 -16.33
N SER A 86 27.60 -31.02 -16.33
CA SER A 86 28.58 -31.49 -15.34
C SER A 86 28.40 -30.83 -13.97
N GLU A 87 27.85 -29.62 -13.90
CA GLU A 87 27.60 -28.91 -12.64
C GLU A 87 26.40 -27.96 -12.81
N VAL A 88 25.37 -28.11 -11.96
CA VAL A 88 24.17 -27.27 -11.96
C VAL A 88 24.12 -26.45 -10.69
N ALA A 89 23.99 -25.13 -10.83
CA ALA A 89 23.84 -24.21 -9.71
C ALA A 89 22.35 -23.92 -9.42
N PHE A 90 21.90 -24.32 -8.23
CA PHE A 90 20.60 -23.96 -7.69
C PHE A 90 20.72 -22.69 -6.87
N ARG A 91 19.82 -21.74 -7.10
CA ARG A 91 19.80 -20.47 -6.36
C ARG A 91 18.37 -19.93 -6.30
N PHE A 92 18.03 -19.27 -5.20
CA PHE A 92 16.84 -18.42 -5.18
C PHE A 92 17.04 -17.22 -6.10
N SER A 93 16.08 -16.97 -6.98
CA SER A 93 16.14 -15.86 -7.94
C SER A 93 16.35 -14.50 -7.26
N ASN A 94 15.80 -14.33 -6.04
CA ASN A 94 15.92 -13.08 -5.27
C ASN A 94 17.28 -12.86 -4.58
N ALA A 95 18.14 -13.89 -4.48
CA ALA A 95 19.40 -13.84 -3.75
C ALA A 95 20.46 -12.90 -4.39
N LYS A 96 20.35 -12.61 -5.69
CA LYS A 96 21.34 -11.77 -6.41
C LYS A 96 21.22 -10.27 -6.13
N ARG A 97 20.05 -9.75 -5.71
CA ARG A 97 19.82 -8.29 -5.75
C ARG A 97 19.01 -7.68 -4.60
N LYS A 98 18.08 -8.38 -3.91
CA LYS A 98 17.06 -7.65 -3.12
C LYS A 98 16.64 -8.23 -1.77
N ASN A 99 16.82 -9.52 -1.51
CA ASN A 99 16.56 -10.07 -0.17
C ASN A 99 17.75 -10.91 0.35
N PRO A 100 18.77 -10.28 0.96
CA PRO A 100 19.92 -11.01 1.53
C PRO A 100 19.51 -11.92 2.71
N GLU A 101 18.30 -11.77 3.24
CA GLU A 101 17.84 -12.50 4.42
C GLU A 101 17.23 -13.87 4.09
N ILE A 102 17.03 -14.19 2.80
CA ILE A 102 16.45 -15.47 2.38
C ILE A 102 17.21 -16.67 2.95
N ALA A 103 18.55 -16.59 3.01
CA ALA A 103 19.41 -17.62 3.58
C ALA A 103 19.09 -17.89 5.06
N LYS A 104 18.67 -16.85 5.82
CA LYS A 104 18.31 -16.96 7.24
C LYS A 104 16.92 -17.58 7.44
N ARG A 105 16.06 -17.50 6.42
CA ARG A 105 14.67 -18.02 6.44
C ARG A 105 14.59 -19.48 6.03
N VAL A 106 15.55 -19.97 5.25
CA VAL A 106 15.63 -21.38 4.82
C VAL A 106 16.25 -22.23 5.93
N ILE A 107 15.55 -23.28 6.35
CA ILE A 107 15.94 -24.15 7.47
C ILE A 107 15.95 -25.60 7.00
N GLY A 108 17.06 -26.29 7.28
CA GLY A 108 17.17 -27.73 7.05
C GLY A 108 17.14 -28.12 5.58
N LEU A 109 17.78 -27.31 4.72
CA LEU A 109 17.97 -27.65 3.31
C LEU A 109 18.71 -28.97 3.19
N SER A 110 18.09 -29.90 2.48
CA SER A 110 18.57 -31.25 2.27
C SER A 110 18.37 -31.64 0.82
N LEU A 111 19.31 -32.43 0.33
CA LEU A 111 19.28 -32.97 -1.01
C LEU A 111 19.43 -34.48 -0.97
N ARG A 112 18.69 -35.17 -1.83
CA ARG A 112 18.79 -36.61 -2.01
C ARG A 112 18.83 -36.92 -3.49
N SER A 113 19.83 -37.66 -3.91
CA SER A 113 19.91 -38.25 -5.24
C SER A 113 20.00 -39.77 -5.12
N ALA A 114 20.01 -40.50 -6.24
CA ALA A 114 20.19 -41.94 -6.22
C ALA A 114 21.61 -42.35 -5.76
N LYS A 115 22.61 -41.49 -6.01
CA LYS A 115 24.03 -41.77 -5.71
C LYS A 115 24.56 -41.07 -4.48
N THR A 116 23.93 -39.99 -4.02
CA THR A 116 24.47 -39.12 -2.96
C THR A 116 23.61 -39.22 -1.71
N GLU A 117 24.24 -39.47 -0.56
CA GLU A 117 23.59 -39.38 0.74
C GLU A 117 23.08 -37.96 1.04
N ILE A 118 22.23 -37.84 2.06
CA ILE A 118 21.61 -36.58 2.44
C ILE A 118 22.67 -35.56 2.87
N THR A 119 22.98 -34.60 2.00
CA THR A 119 23.88 -33.49 2.33
C THR A 119 23.07 -32.34 2.92
N LYS A 120 23.39 -31.93 4.15
CA LYS A 120 22.88 -30.68 4.73
C LYS A 120 23.73 -29.51 4.23
N ILE A 121 23.06 -28.51 3.66
CA ILE A 121 23.72 -27.35 3.04
C ILE A 121 23.38 -26.10 3.85
N ASN A 122 24.40 -25.32 4.20
CA ASN A 122 24.24 -24.06 4.95
C ASN A 122 24.24 -22.81 4.04
N GLU A 123 24.35 -22.99 2.72
CA GLU A 123 24.48 -21.90 1.76
C GLU A 123 23.20 -21.72 0.91
N ALA A 124 22.93 -20.48 0.51
CA ALA A 124 21.82 -20.12 -0.38
C ALA A 124 22.06 -20.46 -1.86
N GLN A 125 23.23 -21.05 -2.15
CA GLN A 125 23.59 -21.60 -3.44
C GLN A 125 24.04 -23.03 -3.25
N LEU A 126 23.62 -23.89 -4.17
CA LEU A 126 24.01 -25.29 -4.19
C LEU A 126 24.54 -25.63 -5.57
N ARG A 127 25.66 -26.34 -5.63
CA ARG A 127 26.19 -26.88 -6.89
C ARG A 127 26.22 -28.39 -6.82
N LEU A 128 25.74 -29.05 -7.87
CA LEU A 128 25.67 -30.50 -7.95
C LEU A 128 26.11 -30.97 -9.33
N GLU A 129 26.85 -32.07 -9.35
CA GLU A 129 27.01 -32.86 -10.56
C GLU A 129 25.76 -33.72 -10.74
N THR A 130 25.11 -33.63 -11.90
CA THR A 130 23.83 -34.31 -12.15
C THR A 130 23.94 -35.21 -13.37
N ASN A 131 23.42 -36.43 -13.26
CA ASN A 131 23.20 -37.28 -14.43
C ASN A 131 21.82 -36.95 -15.03
N PRO A 132 21.68 -36.78 -16.35
CA PRO A 132 20.39 -36.47 -16.97
C PRO A 132 19.29 -37.52 -16.70
N ASN A 133 19.67 -38.76 -16.38
CA ASN A 133 18.74 -39.84 -16.05
C ASN A 133 18.42 -39.94 -14.56
N GLU A 134 19.01 -39.10 -13.72
CA GLU A 134 18.85 -39.13 -12.27
C GLU A 134 17.85 -38.06 -11.82
N MET A 135 16.89 -38.47 -10.99
CA MET A 135 15.99 -37.55 -10.30
C MET A 135 16.66 -37.06 -9.01
N VAL A 136 16.61 -35.76 -8.79
CA VAL A 136 17.13 -35.11 -7.57
C VAL A 136 15.96 -34.59 -6.74
N GLU A 137 15.89 -35.00 -5.48
CA GLU A 137 14.93 -34.50 -4.50
C GLU A 137 15.59 -33.42 -3.62
N VAL A 138 14.94 -32.27 -3.51
CA VAL A 138 15.33 -31.18 -2.61
C VAL A 138 14.23 -30.97 -1.59
N SER A 139 14.57 -30.81 -0.31
CA SER A 139 13.59 -30.45 0.70
C SER A 139 14.12 -29.48 1.74
N TYR A 140 13.28 -28.53 2.15
CA TYR A 140 13.61 -27.48 3.10
C TYR A 140 12.36 -26.92 3.77
N LYS A 141 12.57 -26.15 4.85
CA LYS A 141 11.54 -25.33 5.47
C LYS A 141 11.83 -23.86 5.16
N LEU A 142 10.80 -23.08 4.88
CA LEU A 142 10.91 -21.63 4.71
C LEU A 142 10.13 -20.93 5.82
N ARG A 143 10.81 -20.10 6.61
CA ARG A 143 10.17 -19.22 7.57
C ARG A 143 9.49 -18.05 6.85
N SER A 144 8.30 -17.66 7.29
CA SER A 144 7.59 -16.47 6.82
C SER A 144 8.44 -15.21 6.99
N ASP A 145 8.30 -14.28 6.07
CA ASP A 145 8.73 -12.90 6.25
C ASP A 145 7.71 -12.10 7.07
N LEU A 146 8.01 -10.82 7.31
CA LEU A 146 7.10 -9.85 7.92
C LEU A 146 6.12 -9.28 6.87
N LEU A 147 4.94 -8.86 7.34
CA LEU A 147 3.94 -8.19 6.51
C LEU A 147 4.49 -6.90 5.86
N SER A 148 5.45 -6.21 6.51
CA SER A 148 6.09 -5.02 5.95
C SER A 148 7.00 -5.30 4.73
N ASN A 149 7.27 -6.57 4.43
CA ASN A 149 8.18 -7.01 3.37
C ASN A 149 7.43 -7.77 2.23
N LEU A 150 6.11 -7.55 2.10
CA LEU A 150 5.29 -8.21 1.07
C LEU A 150 5.72 -7.89 -0.36
N ASP A 151 6.52 -6.85 -0.60
CA ASP A 151 7.08 -6.53 -1.91
C ASP A 151 8.24 -7.46 -2.30
N LYS A 152 8.88 -8.10 -1.31
CA LYS A 152 10.14 -8.84 -1.49
C LYS A 152 10.12 -10.27 -0.99
N GLY A 153 9.15 -10.65 -0.17
CA GLY A 153 9.15 -11.91 0.56
C GLY A 153 7.81 -12.63 0.59
N THR A 154 7.88 -13.94 0.81
CA THR A 154 6.75 -14.81 1.10
C THR A 154 6.28 -14.59 2.53
N TYR A 155 5.00 -14.28 2.70
CA TYR A 155 4.35 -14.04 3.98
C TYR A 155 3.33 -15.15 4.27
N LEU A 156 3.26 -15.59 5.53
CA LEU A 156 2.36 -16.63 6.02
C LEU A 156 1.94 -16.33 7.46
N ASP A 157 0.63 -16.26 7.68
CA ASP A 157 0.00 -16.22 9.00
C ASP A 157 -1.03 -17.36 9.15
N GLU A 158 -1.84 -17.37 10.20
CA GLU A 158 -2.84 -18.42 10.45
C GLU A 158 -4.01 -18.44 9.44
N GLY A 159 -4.26 -17.35 8.72
CA GLY A 159 -5.39 -17.18 7.81
C GLY A 159 -5.02 -17.17 6.32
N ARG A 160 -3.77 -16.83 5.98
CA ARG A 160 -3.33 -16.65 4.59
C ARG A 160 -1.85 -16.94 4.38
N CYS A 161 -1.49 -17.15 3.12
CA CYS A 161 -0.14 -17.14 2.61
C CYS A 161 -0.08 -16.33 1.31
N LEU A 162 0.85 -15.39 1.22
CA LEU A 162 1.24 -14.76 -0.04
C LEU A 162 2.59 -15.32 -0.44
N LEU A 163 2.60 -16.29 -1.34
CA LEU A 163 3.80 -16.96 -1.81
C LEU A 163 4.31 -16.27 -3.07
N GLN A 164 5.56 -15.81 -3.03
CA GLN A 164 6.28 -15.32 -4.21
C GLN A 164 7.26 -16.39 -4.68
N SER A 165 7.14 -16.82 -5.93
CA SER A 165 7.96 -17.91 -6.47
C SER A 165 9.46 -17.64 -6.36
N GLN A 166 9.90 -16.38 -6.53
CA GLN A 166 11.33 -16.01 -6.46
C GLN A 166 11.94 -16.04 -5.05
N ASP A 167 11.09 -15.97 -4.01
CA ASP A 167 11.48 -16.06 -2.61
C ASP A 167 11.31 -17.49 -2.07
N ALA A 168 10.31 -18.22 -2.57
CA ALA A 168 9.98 -19.53 -2.04
C ALA A 168 10.66 -20.70 -2.76
N LEU A 169 10.93 -20.60 -4.07
CA LEU A 169 11.30 -21.73 -4.92
C LEU A 169 12.72 -21.58 -5.50
N PHE A 170 13.45 -22.69 -5.60
CA PHE A 170 14.81 -22.70 -6.17
C PHE A 170 14.79 -22.66 -7.70
N GLY A 171 15.44 -21.65 -8.28
CA GLY A 171 15.78 -21.61 -9.69
C GLY A 171 17.02 -22.43 -10.01
N ILE A 172 17.15 -22.83 -11.27
CA ILE A 172 18.43 -23.23 -11.85
C ILE A 172 18.96 -22.01 -12.61
N GLU A 173 20.19 -21.63 -12.29
CA GLU A 173 20.83 -20.46 -12.91
C GLU A 173 20.94 -20.65 -14.44
N ASP A 174 20.61 -19.59 -15.18
CA ASP A 174 20.73 -19.50 -16.65
C ASP A 174 19.89 -20.47 -17.49
N LYS A 175 18.95 -21.22 -16.88
CA LYS A 175 17.98 -22.05 -17.60
C LYS A 175 16.56 -21.57 -17.39
N ASN A 176 15.75 -21.57 -18.45
CA ASN A 176 14.32 -21.25 -18.40
C ASN A 176 13.48 -22.53 -18.32
N ILE A 177 13.42 -23.13 -17.13
CA ILE A 177 12.81 -24.45 -16.91
C ILE A 177 11.36 -24.27 -16.40
N PRO A 178 10.39 -25.06 -16.90
CA PRO A 178 9.04 -25.08 -16.36
C PRO A 178 9.02 -25.60 -14.93
N PHE A 179 8.33 -24.86 -14.07
CA PHE A 179 7.94 -25.25 -12.72
C PHE A 179 6.50 -25.74 -12.73
N GLU A 180 6.27 -26.88 -12.11
CA GLU A 180 4.95 -27.35 -11.74
C GLU A 180 4.85 -27.32 -10.21
N VAL A 181 3.98 -26.49 -9.66
CA VAL A 181 3.85 -26.30 -8.21
C VAL A 181 2.50 -26.81 -7.75
N SER A 182 2.52 -27.78 -6.83
CA SER A 182 1.33 -28.29 -6.16
C SER A 182 1.28 -27.84 -4.70
N PHE A 183 0.09 -27.55 -4.20
CA PHE A 183 -0.09 -27.09 -2.82
C PHE A 183 -0.74 -28.18 -1.95
N ILE A 184 -0.41 -28.17 -0.65
CA ILE A 184 -1.18 -28.88 0.37
C ILE A 184 -1.74 -27.82 1.32
N LEU A 185 -3.03 -27.56 1.19
CA LEU A 185 -3.70 -26.44 1.84
C LEU A 185 -4.50 -26.88 3.09
N PRO A 186 -4.65 -26.01 4.11
CA PRO A 186 -5.68 -26.16 5.12
C PRO A 186 -7.07 -26.28 4.52
N SER A 187 -8.01 -26.84 5.28
CA SER A 187 -9.42 -26.89 4.86
C SER A 187 -9.95 -25.49 4.58
N ARG A 188 -10.66 -25.31 3.45
CA ARG A 188 -11.24 -24.04 2.95
C ARG A 188 -10.27 -23.06 2.30
N TRP A 189 -8.96 -23.26 2.46
CA TRP A 189 -8.00 -22.47 1.71
C TRP A 189 -8.05 -22.88 0.24
N LYS A 190 -7.82 -21.91 -0.64
CA LYS A 190 -7.66 -22.13 -2.08
C LYS A 190 -6.47 -21.34 -2.59
N ALA A 191 -5.95 -21.74 -3.75
CA ALA A 191 -4.87 -21.04 -4.42
C ALA A 191 -5.44 -20.15 -5.55
N ILE A 192 -5.19 -18.84 -5.46
CA ILE A 192 -5.54 -17.83 -6.46
C ILE A 192 -4.24 -17.26 -7.05
N THR A 193 -4.11 -17.30 -8.37
CA THR A 193 -2.90 -16.90 -9.09
C THR A 193 -3.21 -16.60 -10.56
N LEU A 194 -2.22 -16.05 -11.27
CA LEU A 194 -2.22 -15.93 -12.74
C LEU A 194 -1.53 -17.12 -13.43
N ALA A 195 -0.86 -18.02 -12.69
CA ALA A 195 -0.25 -19.19 -13.28
C ALA A 195 -1.28 -20.15 -13.90
N LYS A 196 -0.85 -20.84 -14.96
CA LYS A 196 -1.69 -21.78 -15.69
C LYS A 196 -1.99 -22.98 -14.79
N GLN A 197 -3.25 -23.23 -14.51
CA GLN A 197 -3.66 -24.41 -13.75
C GLN A 197 -3.54 -25.67 -14.62
N VAL A 198 -2.83 -26.68 -14.14
CA VAL A 198 -2.61 -27.98 -14.82
C VAL A 198 -3.23 -29.16 -14.05
N GLY A 199 -3.61 -28.95 -12.79
CA GLY A 199 -4.32 -29.91 -11.95
C GLY A 199 -5.21 -29.21 -10.91
N GLN A 200 -5.84 -29.97 -10.02
CA GLN A 200 -6.78 -29.41 -9.04
C GLN A 200 -6.13 -28.37 -8.12
N GLU A 201 -4.88 -28.59 -7.71
CA GLU A 201 -4.08 -27.67 -6.89
C GLU A 201 -2.66 -27.51 -7.44
N SER A 202 -2.50 -27.73 -8.75
CA SER A 202 -1.20 -27.77 -9.45
C SER A 202 -1.15 -26.71 -10.54
N TYR A 203 -0.05 -25.96 -10.59
CA TYR A 203 0.11 -24.79 -11.44
C TYR A 203 1.46 -24.81 -12.16
N GLU A 204 1.45 -24.42 -13.43
CA GLU A 204 2.63 -24.41 -14.30
C GLU A 204 3.05 -22.97 -14.63
N PHE A 205 4.34 -22.68 -14.52
CA PHE A 205 4.95 -21.43 -14.97
C PHE A 205 6.46 -21.58 -15.22
N LEU A 206 7.07 -20.58 -15.85
CA LEU A 206 8.51 -20.57 -16.11
C LEU A 206 9.29 -20.02 -14.91
N ASN A 207 10.42 -20.65 -14.57
CA ASN A 207 11.22 -20.30 -13.39
C ASN A 207 11.78 -18.85 -13.38
N ASN A 208 11.91 -18.22 -14.55
CA ASN A 208 12.37 -16.85 -14.69
C ASN A 208 11.27 -15.81 -14.40
N LYS A 209 10.00 -16.24 -14.32
CA LYS A 209 8.86 -15.38 -13.99
C LYS A 209 8.63 -15.35 -12.47
N ASN A 210 8.45 -14.15 -11.91
CA ASN A 210 7.92 -14.02 -10.56
C ASN A 210 6.42 -14.26 -10.60
N VAL A 211 5.97 -15.36 -10.02
CA VAL A 211 4.56 -15.71 -9.91
C VAL A 211 4.16 -15.61 -8.46
N VAL A 212 3.04 -14.93 -8.24
CA VAL A 212 2.46 -14.73 -6.92
C VAL A 212 1.26 -15.64 -6.76
N PHE A 213 1.19 -16.30 -5.61
CA PHE A 213 0.07 -17.12 -5.20
C PHE A 213 -0.51 -16.54 -3.92
N TYR A 214 -1.80 -16.23 -3.93
CA TYR A 214 -2.57 -16.07 -2.71
C TYR A 214 -3.14 -17.44 -2.31
N LEU A 215 -2.80 -17.91 -1.12
CA LEU A 215 -3.32 -19.15 -0.54
C LEU A 215 -4.09 -18.80 0.73
N GLY A 216 -5.40 -18.98 0.75
CA GLY A 216 -6.21 -18.56 1.89
C GLY A 216 -7.71 -18.69 1.64
N GLU A 217 -8.50 -18.25 2.61
CA GLU A 217 -9.95 -18.12 2.45
C GLU A 217 -10.27 -16.75 1.84
N ALA A 218 -10.67 -16.74 0.56
CA ALA A 218 -11.04 -15.52 -0.15
C ALA A 218 -12.14 -15.80 -1.18
N THR A 219 -12.84 -14.75 -1.60
CA THR A 219 -13.63 -14.75 -2.83
C THR A 219 -12.68 -14.56 -4.01
N GLU A 220 -12.79 -15.41 -5.02
CA GLU A 220 -12.01 -15.28 -6.26
C GLU A 220 -12.93 -14.73 -7.35
N ILE A 221 -12.47 -13.68 -8.03
CA ILE A 221 -13.15 -13.13 -9.21
C ILE A 221 -12.15 -13.12 -10.36
N ARG A 222 -12.51 -13.70 -11.50
CA ARG A 222 -11.73 -13.64 -12.73
C ARG A 222 -12.53 -12.92 -13.79
N GLU A 223 -11.92 -11.94 -14.44
CA GLU A 223 -12.57 -11.06 -15.39
C GLU A 223 -11.58 -10.60 -16.46
N SER A 224 -12.05 -10.22 -17.65
CA SER A 224 -11.22 -9.50 -18.63
C SER A 224 -11.63 -8.02 -18.68
N VAL A 225 -10.65 -7.13 -18.60
CA VAL A 225 -10.83 -5.68 -18.72
C VAL A 225 -10.06 -5.21 -19.93
N ASN A 226 -10.77 -5.04 -21.04
CA ASN A 226 -10.18 -4.92 -22.38
C ASN A 226 -9.23 -6.10 -22.62
N ASN A 227 -7.93 -5.84 -22.84
CA ASN A 227 -6.89 -6.85 -23.09
C ASN A 227 -6.17 -7.33 -21.82
N CYS A 228 -6.62 -6.92 -20.63
CA CYS A 228 -6.00 -7.30 -19.36
C CYS A 228 -6.85 -8.34 -18.62
N ALA A 229 -6.31 -9.54 -18.40
CA ALA A 229 -6.93 -10.58 -17.59
C ALA A 229 -6.72 -10.28 -16.10
N VAL A 230 -7.80 -10.01 -15.38
CA VAL A 230 -7.79 -9.62 -13.97
C VAL A 230 -8.24 -10.78 -13.10
N SER A 231 -7.44 -11.11 -12.09
CA SER A 231 -7.77 -12.05 -11.03
C SER A 231 -7.78 -11.30 -9.70
N LEU A 232 -8.89 -11.36 -8.96
CA LEU A 232 -9.04 -10.74 -7.65
C LEU A 232 -9.13 -11.81 -6.57
N ALA A 233 -8.38 -11.60 -5.49
CA ALA A 233 -8.50 -12.37 -4.25
C ALA A 233 -8.98 -11.44 -3.15
N ILE A 234 -10.22 -11.62 -2.67
CA ILE A 234 -10.85 -10.70 -1.72
C ILE A 234 -11.18 -11.45 -0.44
N GLU A 235 -10.56 -11.07 0.67
CA GLU A 235 -10.82 -11.69 1.97
C GLU A 235 -12.20 -11.35 2.53
N PRO A 236 -12.81 -12.27 3.31
CA PRO A 236 -14.18 -12.11 3.80
C PRO A 236 -14.38 -10.94 4.76
N ASP A 237 -13.33 -10.49 5.44
CA ASP A 237 -13.35 -9.34 6.34
C ASP A 237 -12.96 -8.02 5.65
N TRP A 238 -12.79 -8.02 4.33
CA TRP A 238 -12.57 -6.80 3.57
C TRP A 238 -13.81 -5.87 3.65
N PRO A 239 -13.64 -4.55 3.87
CA PRO A 239 -14.76 -3.65 4.17
C PRO A 239 -15.70 -3.34 3.00
N MET A 240 -15.38 -3.79 1.78
CA MET A 240 -16.18 -3.56 0.58
C MET A 240 -16.77 -4.85 0.03
N ALA A 241 -17.98 -4.76 -0.54
CA ALA A 241 -18.54 -5.83 -1.34
C ALA A 241 -17.65 -6.14 -2.56
N SER A 242 -17.54 -7.42 -2.92
CA SER A 242 -16.64 -7.86 -3.98
C SER A 242 -17.00 -7.27 -5.35
N GLU A 243 -18.28 -6.99 -5.60
CA GLU A 243 -18.79 -6.34 -6.82
C GLU A 243 -18.33 -4.89 -6.92
N ASP A 244 -18.31 -4.16 -5.80
CA ASP A 244 -17.84 -2.77 -5.77
C ASP A 244 -16.33 -2.68 -5.97
N ILE A 245 -15.57 -3.64 -5.43
CA ILE A 245 -14.12 -3.77 -5.68
C ILE A 245 -13.88 -4.02 -7.17
N LEU A 246 -14.55 -5.01 -7.76
CA LEU A 246 -14.42 -5.31 -9.18
C LEU A 246 -14.73 -4.08 -10.04
N ARG A 247 -15.82 -3.37 -9.76
CA ARG A 247 -16.21 -2.15 -10.47
C ARG A 247 -15.13 -1.08 -10.38
N GLU A 248 -14.55 -0.87 -9.21
CA GLU A 248 -13.49 0.13 -9.03
C GLU A 248 -12.21 -0.27 -9.77
N VAL A 249 -11.75 -1.52 -9.62
CA VAL A 249 -10.56 -2.03 -10.31
C VAL A 249 -10.73 -1.90 -11.83
N LYS A 250 -11.91 -2.29 -12.37
CA LYS A 250 -12.24 -2.11 -13.79
C LYS A 250 -12.06 -0.67 -14.25
N ARG A 251 -12.69 0.28 -13.55
CA ARG A 251 -12.64 1.71 -13.91
C ARG A 251 -11.22 2.25 -13.89
N GLN A 252 -10.43 1.88 -12.87
CA GLN A 252 -9.04 2.33 -12.79
C GLN A 252 -8.18 1.72 -13.89
N ILE A 253 -8.34 0.43 -14.20
CA ILE A 253 -7.63 -0.22 -15.32
C ILE A 253 -7.97 0.46 -16.65
N ILE A 254 -9.25 0.69 -16.95
CA ILE A 254 -9.68 1.34 -18.20
C ILE A 254 -9.04 2.73 -18.33
N TYR A 255 -9.05 3.51 -17.24
CA TYR A 255 -8.40 4.82 -17.25
C TYR A 255 -6.87 4.69 -17.42
N MET A 256 -6.21 3.76 -16.74
CA MET A 256 -4.76 3.56 -16.86
C MET A 256 -4.33 3.09 -18.25
N GLN A 257 -5.11 2.23 -18.90
CA GLN A 257 -4.89 1.82 -20.29
C GLN A 257 -4.95 3.00 -21.27
N SER A 258 -5.74 4.03 -20.96
CA SER A 258 -5.75 5.26 -21.75
C SER A 258 -4.47 6.10 -21.60
N LEU A 259 -3.72 5.93 -20.49
CA LEU A 259 -2.47 6.64 -20.21
C LEU A 259 -1.22 5.90 -20.71
N SER A 260 -1.26 4.57 -20.75
CA SER A 260 -0.07 3.73 -20.93
C SER A 260 0.47 3.65 -22.35
N GLY A 261 -0.22 4.27 -23.33
CA GLY A 261 0.17 4.20 -24.74
C GLY A 261 0.17 2.76 -25.25
N ASP A 262 1.27 2.32 -25.85
CA ASP A 262 1.43 0.96 -26.41
C ASP A 262 1.69 -0.11 -25.34
N TRP A 263 1.97 0.29 -24.09
CA TRP A 263 2.16 -0.68 -23.02
C TRP A 263 0.82 -1.26 -22.58
N GLN A 264 0.59 -2.54 -22.89
CA GLN A 264 -0.60 -3.29 -22.49
C GLN A 264 -0.20 -4.49 -21.63
N PRO A 265 -0.30 -4.38 -20.29
CA PRO A 265 -0.11 -5.54 -19.44
C PRO A 265 -1.21 -6.57 -19.73
N GLN A 266 -0.80 -7.84 -19.79
CA GLN A 266 -1.68 -8.93 -20.21
C GLN A 266 -2.52 -9.47 -19.06
N SER A 267 -2.00 -9.41 -17.83
CA SER A 267 -2.71 -9.92 -16.66
C SER A 267 -2.41 -9.14 -15.39
N LEU A 268 -3.31 -9.15 -14.42
CA LEU A 268 -3.15 -8.54 -13.11
C LEU A 268 -3.78 -9.41 -12.03
N LEU A 269 -3.01 -9.76 -10.99
CA LEU A 269 -3.53 -10.28 -9.73
C LEU A 269 -3.65 -9.14 -8.73
N ALA A 270 -4.86 -8.86 -8.23
CA ALA A 270 -5.05 -7.92 -7.13
C ALA A 270 -5.57 -8.66 -5.89
N VAL A 271 -4.84 -8.53 -4.79
CA VAL A 271 -5.14 -9.23 -3.53
C VAL A 271 -5.56 -8.21 -2.48
N PHE A 272 -6.71 -8.42 -1.84
CA PHE A 272 -7.32 -7.51 -0.87
C PHE A 272 -7.35 -8.18 0.51
N PHE A 273 -6.35 -7.86 1.33
CA PHE A 273 -6.16 -8.33 2.69
C PHE A 273 -7.06 -7.60 3.66
N GLY A 274 -7.92 -8.34 4.35
CA GLY A 274 -8.65 -7.81 5.47
C GLY A 274 -7.76 -7.46 6.66
N SER A 275 -8.44 -6.96 7.70
CA SER A 275 -7.86 -6.36 8.90
C SER A 275 -6.71 -7.18 9.53
N HIS A 276 -5.48 -6.65 9.51
CA HIS A 276 -4.38 -7.19 10.31
C HIS A 276 -4.20 -6.40 11.61
N LYS A 277 -3.82 -7.09 12.70
CA LYS A 277 -3.75 -6.54 14.08
C LYS A 277 -2.83 -5.34 14.31
N ASP A 278 -2.00 -4.97 13.33
CA ASP A 278 -0.80 -4.16 13.59
C ASP A 278 -0.73 -2.82 12.84
N ASN A 279 -1.56 -2.58 11.83
CA ASN A 279 -1.41 -1.39 10.98
C ASN A 279 -2.66 -0.52 11.00
N GLY A 280 -2.59 0.62 11.69
CA GLY A 280 -3.65 1.65 11.70
C GLY A 280 -3.80 2.43 10.38
N LYS A 281 -3.18 1.99 9.28
CA LYS A 281 -3.21 2.66 7.97
C LYS A 281 -3.37 1.66 6.84
N ALA A 282 -4.10 2.07 5.81
CA ALA A 282 -4.22 1.30 4.58
C ALA A 282 -2.89 1.31 3.85
N GLU A 283 -2.54 0.19 3.25
CA GLU A 283 -1.30 0.03 2.50
C GLU A 283 -1.60 -0.64 1.17
N ALA A 284 -0.88 -0.25 0.12
CA ALA A 284 -0.83 -1.03 -1.11
C ALA A 284 0.63 -1.28 -1.48
N VAL A 285 0.89 -2.48 -1.94
CA VAL A 285 2.20 -3.01 -2.25
C VAL A 285 2.14 -3.59 -3.66
N ALA A 286 3.01 -3.14 -4.55
CA ALA A 286 3.19 -3.80 -5.85
C ALA A 286 4.36 -4.78 -5.71
N ILE A 287 4.20 -6.00 -6.20
CA ILE A 287 5.22 -7.02 -6.11
C ILE A 287 6.14 -6.88 -7.32
N GLU A 288 7.41 -6.62 -7.08
CA GLU A 288 8.33 -6.30 -8.16
C GLU A 288 8.59 -7.51 -9.08
N GLY A 289 8.59 -7.27 -10.38
CA GLY A 289 8.78 -8.31 -11.39
C GLY A 289 7.62 -9.31 -11.50
N ALA A 290 6.53 -9.08 -10.77
CA ALA A 290 5.29 -9.83 -10.85
C ALA A 290 4.16 -8.93 -11.36
N GLU A 291 3.15 -9.56 -11.97
CA GLU A 291 1.92 -8.90 -12.37
C GLU A 291 0.91 -8.88 -11.21
N SER A 292 1.31 -8.33 -10.07
CA SER A 292 0.55 -8.46 -8.84
C SER A 292 0.60 -7.23 -7.94
N ILE A 293 -0.57 -6.85 -7.41
CA ILE A 293 -0.76 -5.78 -6.44
C ILE A 293 -1.47 -6.36 -5.21
N VAL A 294 -1.00 -5.98 -4.02
CA VAL A 294 -1.59 -6.35 -2.73
C VAL A 294 -2.08 -5.08 -2.05
N LEU A 295 -3.30 -5.09 -1.54
CA LEU A 295 -3.90 -4.00 -0.78
C LEU A 295 -4.28 -4.53 0.59
N ILE A 296 -3.99 -3.76 1.64
CA ILE A 296 -4.20 -4.12 3.03
C ILE A 296 -5.12 -3.10 3.68
N ALA A 297 -6.22 -3.57 4.25
CA ALA A 297 -7.15 -2.76 5.01
C ALA A 297 -6.72 -2.60 6.48
N PRO A 298 -6.89 -1.41 7.09
CA PRO A 298 -6.73 -1.21 8.53
C PRO A 298 -7.69 -2.05 9.39
N GLN A 299 -7.34 -2.25 10.66
CA GLN A 299 -8.08 -3.15 11.55
C GLN A 299 -9.45 -2.66 12.04
N PHE A 300 -9.67 -1.34 12.16
CA PHE A 300 -10.76 -0.78 12.97
C PHE A 300 -11.85 -0.06 12.16
N ILE A 301 -12.22 -0.57 11.00
CA ILE A 301 -12.96 0.23 10.02
C ILE A 301 -14.45 -0.12 10.03
N SER A 302 -15.27 0.77 10.58
CA SER A 302 -16.59 1.02 9.97
C SER A 302 -16.32 1.61 8.58
N ALA A 303 -16.93 1.11 7.51
CA ALA A 303 -16.75 1.54 6.11
C ALA A 303 -17.00 3.06 5.91
N ASP A 304 -16.11 3.90 6.42
CA ASP A 304 -16.16 5.34 6.32
C ASP A 304 -15.61 5.75 4.95
N GLY A 305 -16.24 6.75 4.34
CA GLY A 305 -15.97 7.13 2.96
C GLY A 305 -14.53 7.59 2.72
N ASN A 306 -13.78 7.97 3.77
CA ASN A 306 -12.41 8.42 3.64
C ASN A 306 -11.40 7.29 3.39
N ILE A 307 -11.53 6.17 4.10
CA ILE A 307 -10.62 5.03 3.93
C ILE A 307 -10.78 4.43 2.54
N LEU A 308 -12.02 4.36 2.06
CA LEU A 308 -12.29 3.91 0.70
C LEU A 308 -11.56 4.79 -0.33
N LYS A 309 -11.47 6.10 -0.12
CA LYS A 309 -10.70 7.00 -0.99
C LYS A 309 -9.20 6.71 -0.91
N ASP A 310 -8.67 6.45 0.28
CA ASP A 310 -7.25 6.11 0.45
C ASP A 310 -6.90 4.80 -0.26
N VAL A 311 -7.74 3.77 -0.12
CA VAL A 311 -7.60 2.50 -0.85
C VAL A 311 -7.62 2.73 -2.36
N LYS A 312 -8.56 3.53 -2.86
CA LYS A 312 -8.65 3.88 -4.29
C LYS A 312 -7.41 4.62 -4.79
N PHE A 313 -6.91 5.57 -4.00
CA PHE A 313 -5.69 6.31 -4.30
C PHE A 313 -4.46 5.41 -4.33
N LEU A 314 -4.33 4.52 -3.33
CA LEU A 314 -3.24 3.55 -3.25
C LEU A 314 -3.27 2.56 -4.42
N LEU A 315 -4.46 2.04 -4.78
CA LEU A 315 -4.65 1.20 -5.96
C LEU A 315 -4.20 1.93 -7.22
N ALA A 316 -4.66 3.17 -7.43
CA ALA A 316 -4.31 3.97 -8.60
C ALA A 316 -2.79 4.20 -8.67
N GLY A 317 -2.16 4.53 -7.54
CA GLY A 317 -0.71 4.69 -7.43
C GLY A 317 0.07 3.45 -7.88
N LYS A 318 -0.39 2.25 -7.51
CA LYS A 318 0.24 1.00 -7.93
C LYS A 318 -0.07 0.64 -9.38
N LEU A 319 -1.29 0.89 -9.86
CA LEU A 319 -1.65 0.67 -11.25
C LEU A 319 -0.84 1.57 -12.19
N ILE A 320 -0.52 2.81 -11.81
CA ILE A 320 0.39 3.65 -12.61
C ILE A 320 1.74 2.97 -12.81
N GLY A 321 2.33 2.43 -11.74
CA GLY A 321 3.62 1.72 -11.85
C GLY A 321 3.54 0.43 -12.66
N PHE A 322 2.37 -0.20 -12.67
CA PHE A 322 2.09 -1.43 -13.41
C PHE A 322 1.86 -1.20 -14.91
N PHE A 323 1.07 -0.17 -15.25
CA PHE A 323 0.76 0.23 -16.63
C PHE A 323 1.82 1.16 -17.22
N SER A 324 2.75 1.68 -16.42
CA SER A 324 3.88 2.48 -16.88
C SER A 324 5.17 2.05 -16.18
N PRO A 325 5.73 0.87 -16.51
CA PRO A 325 6.93 0.34 -15.86
C PRO A 325 8.13 1.29 -15.93
N SER A 326 8.22 2.07 -17.00
CA SER A 326 9.30 3.04 -17.15
C SER A 326 9.21 4.20 -16.13
N LEU A 327 7.99 4.53 -15.66
CA LEU A 327 7.79 5.46 -14.55
C LEU A 327 8.14 4.81 -13.21
N SER A 328 7.87 3.52 -12.99
CA SER A 328 8.17 2.84 -11.72
C SER A 328 9.64 2.43 -11.57
N ALA A 329 10.32 2.10 -12.66
CA ALA A 329 11.74 1.75 -12.67
C ALA A 329 12.68 2.95 -12.47
N ALA A 330 12.15 4.17 -12.56
CA ALA A 330 12.93 5.38 -12.35
C ALA A 330 13.30 5.55 -10.86
N PRO A 331 14.49 6.08 -10.52
CA PRO A 331 14.89 6.31 -9.13
C PRO A 331 13.89 7.19 -8.39
N GLU A 332 13.49 6.77 -7.18
CA GLU A 332 12.60 7.54 -6.32
C GLU A 332 13.08 8.98 -6.13
N SER A 333 12.40 9.91 -6.80
CA SER A 333 12.64 11.35 -6.70
C SER A 333 11.37 12.07 -6.29
N GLU A 334 11.50 13.25 -5.70
CA GLU A 334 10.34 14.12 -5.39
C GLU A 334 9.52 14.44 -6.65
N PHE A 335 10.18 14.52 -7.80
CA PHE A 335 9.54 14.71 -9.10
C PHE A 335 8.66 13.52 -9.49
N GLN A 336 9.21 12.31 -9.46
CA GLN A 336 8.47 11.07 -9.75
C GLN A 336 7.31 10.89 -8.75
N LYS A 337 7.55 11.08 -7.45
CA LYS A 337 6.51 11.01 -6.41
C LYS A 337 5.40 12.02 -6.66
N GLY A 338 5.75 13.26 -7.01
CA GLY A 338 4.78 14.30 -7.37
C GLY A 338 3.92 13.91 -8.58
N LEU A 339 4.54 13.35 -9.62
CA LEU A 339 3.85 12.93 -10.84
C LEU A 339 2.89 11.75 -10.55
N THR A 340 3.39 10.70 -9.91
CA THR A 340 2.59 9.52 -9.56
C THR A 340 1.43 9.90 -8.66
N ASN A 341 1.64 10.75 -7.65
CA ASN A 341 0.56 11.22 -6.78
C ASN A 341 -0.48 12.05 -7.54
N TYR A 342 -0.05 12.92 -8.46
CA TYR A 342 -0.97 13.70 -9.29
C TYR A 342 -1.83 12.79 -10.15
N LEU A 343 -1.21 11.85 -10.87
CA LEU A 343 -1.92 10.89 -11.71
C LEU A 343 -2.86 9.98 -10.90
N ALA A 344 -2.47 9.59 -9.68
CA ALA A 344 -3.32 8.78 -8.81
C ALA A 344 -4.56 9.55 -8.33
N TRP A 345 -4.40 10.82 -7.93
CA TRP A 345 -5.54 11.69 -7.59
C TRP A 345 -6.42 11.97 -8.80
N LYS A 346 -5.82 12.20 -9.97
CA LYS A 346 -6.54 12.40 -11.23
C LYS A 346 -7.32 11.14 -11.61
N ALA A 347 -6.75 9.96 -11.47
CA ALA A 347 -7.44 8.69 -11.66
C ALA A 347 -8.67 8.57 -10.76
N CYS A 348 -8.51 8.85 -9.47
CA CYS A 348 -9.64 8.83 -8.53
C CYS A 348 -10.73 9.84 -8.92
N LEU A 349 -10.37 11.04 -9.40
CA LEU A 349 -11.36 11.98 -9.93
C LEU A 349 -12.09 11.41 -11.16
N LYS A 350 -11.33 10.89 -12.13
CA LYS A 350 -11.82 10.39 -13.42
C LYS A 350 -12.72 9.17 -13.27
N THR A 351 -12.42 8.26 -12.34
CA THR A 351 -13.20 7.06 -12.05
C THR A 351 -14.34 7.28 -11.05
N GLY A 352 -14.47 8.50 -10.51
CA GLY A 352 -15.50 8.86 -9.54
C GLY A 352 -15.20 8.42 -8.09
N GLY A 353 -13.96 8.02 -7.80
CA GLY A 353 -13.45 7.86 -6.43
C GLY A 353 -13.37 9.18 -5.65
N LEU A 354 -13.26 10.31 -6.35
CA LEU A 354 -13.33 11.66 -5.77
C LEU A 354 -14.37 12.53 -6.47
N THR A 355 -14.88 13.51 -5.72
CA THR A 355 -15.61 14.66 -6.25
C THR A 355 -14.62 15.72 -6.75
N LYS A 356 -15.12 16.69 -7.53
CA LYS A 356 -14.32 17.82 -8.02
C LYS A 356 -13.75 18.65 -6.88
N ASP A 357 -14.56 18.92 -5.86
CA ASP A 357 -14.15 19.74 -4.71
C ASP A 357 -13.05 19.05 -3.89
N GLU A 358 -13.17 17.74 -3.65
CA GLU A 358 -12.14 16.96 -2.95
C GLU A 358 -10.83 16.90 -3.73
N PHE A 359 -10.89 16.74 -5.05
CA PHE A 359 -9.69 16.79 -5.89
C PHE A 359 -9.01 18.16 -5.82
N LEU A 360 -9.78 19.25 -5.92
CA LEU A 360 -9.25 20.62 -5.81
C LEU A 360 -8.69 20.91 -4.41
N GLU A 361 -9.29 20.35 -3.36
CA GLU A 361 -8.74 20.41 -1.99
C GLU A 361 -7.37 19.72 -1.91
N LYS A 362 -7.22 18.52 -2.50
CA LYS A 362 -5.92 17.83 -2.59
C LYS A 362 -4.86 18.59 -3.38
N MET A 363 -5.25 19.29 -4.44
CA MET A 363 -4.31 20.16 -5.15
C MET A 363 -3.97 21.41 -4.33
N ALA A 364 -4.94 21.93 -3.55
CA ALA A 364 -4.73 23.09 -2.71
C ALA A 364 -3.74 22.84 -1.56
N GLU A 365 -3.65 21.61 -1.04
CA GLU A 365 -2.66 21.21 -0.01
C GLU A 365 -1.21 21.44 -0.46
N GLY A 366 -0.94 21.46 -1.79
CA GLY A 366 0.40 21.74 -2.33
C GLY A 366 0.81 23.22 -2.25
N PHE A 367 -0.13 24.13 -1.99
CA PHE A 367 0.17 25.53 -1.71
C PHE A 367 0.58 25.64 -0.24
N TYR A 368 1.86 25.88 0.02
CA TYR A 368 2.32 26.21 1.36
C TYR A 368 3.19 27.47 1.33
N GLU A 369 3.00 28.34 2.30
CA GLU A 369 3.92 29.46 2.50
C GLU A 369 5.21 28.87 3.08
N SER A 370 6.29 28.86 2.30
CA SER A 370 7.61 28.67 2.89
C SER A 370 7.71 29.72 4.01
N ALA A 371 7.76 29.27 5.26
CA ALA A 371 8.22 30.10 6.36
C ALA A 371 9.65 30.51 6.00
N ALA A 372 9.80 31.56 5.20
CA ALA A 372 11.03 32.29 5.13
C ALA A 372 11.25 32.72 6.57
N THR A 373 12.25 32.12 7.24
CA THR A 373 12.85 32.74 8.41
C THR A 373 12.94 34.22 8.09
N PRO A 374 12.21 35.11 8.79
CA PRO A 374 12.34 36.53 8.54
C PRO A 374 13.81 36.84 8.78
N LYS A 375 14.59 37.05 7.72
CA LYS A 375 15.84 37.77 7.88
C LYS A 375 15.43 39.11 8.47
N PRO A 376 16.06 39.59 9.54
CA PRO A 376 15.71 40.87 10.13
C PRO A 376 16.03 41.96 9.12
N GLU A 377 15.07 42.31 8.28
CA GLU A 377 15.14 43.46 7.39
C GLU A 377 14.85 44.69 8.22
N VAL A 378 15.84 45.57 8.22
CA VAL A 378 15.87 46.86 8.90
C VAL A 378 14.64 47.67 8.49
N LEU A 379 13.87 48.07 9.50
CA LEU A 379 12.67 48.89 9.41
C LEU A 379 12.84 50.07 8.46
N SER A 380 12.09 50.10 7.36
CA SER A 380 11.79 51.36 6.67
C SER A 380 10.39 51.37 6.03
N ALA A 381 9.62 52.36 6.49
CA ALA A 381 8.43 52.99 5.91
C ALA A 381 7.11 52.17 5.75
N PRO A 382 5.94 52.83 5.90
CA PRO A 382 4.64 52.16 5.97
C PRO A 382 4.20 51.63 4.60
N ILE A 383 4.00 50.32 4.54
CA ILE A 383 3.55 49.57 3.36
C ILE A 383 2.09 49.95 3.05
N ARG A 384 1.86 50.55 1.87
CA ARG A 384 0.54 50.59 1.22
C ARG A 384 0.03 49.15 1.05
N MET A 385 -1.23 48.88 1.38
CA MET A 385 -1.93 47.60 1.11
C MET A 385 -2.12 47.35 -0.39
N GLY A 386 -1.04 47.24 -1.14
CA GLY A 386 -1.00 46.58 -2.44
C GLY A 386 -0.51 45.17 -2.21
N SER A 387 -1.32 44.17 -2.58
CA SER A 387 -1.01 42.74 -2.48
C SER A 387 0.38 42.44 -3.07
N SER A 388 1.39 42.30 -2.23
CA SER A 388 2.69 41.80 -2.69
C SER A 388 2.48 40.42 -3.31
N PRO A 389 3.14 40.11 -4.45
CA PRO A 389 2.99 38.81 -5.10
C PRO A 389 3.42 37.71 -4.13
N LEU A 390 2.49 36.80 -3.82
CA LEU A 390 2.72 35.67 -2.93
C LEU A 390 3.87 34.82 -3.48
N ARG A 391 4.95 34.67 -2.71
CA ARG A 391 6.05 33.76 -3.03
C ARG A 391 5.69 32.35 -2.57
N ILE A 392 4.99 31.60 -3.41
CA ILE A 392 4.56 30.23 -3.13
C ILE A 392 5.62 29.26 -3.64
N LYS A 393 6.13 28.38 -2.76
CA LYS A 393 6.92 27.22 -3.20
C LYS A 393 5.94 26.11 -3.56
N LEU A 394 6.01 25.65 -4.80
CA LEU A 394 5.14 24.59 -5.28
C LEU A 394 5.82 23.23 -5.05
N ARG A 395 5.10 22.28 -4.45
CA ARG A 395 5.61 20.93 -4.17
C ARG A 395 4.54 19.86 -4.45
N GLY A 396 5.02 18.65 -4.68
CA GLY A 396 4.16 17.47 -4.81
C GLY A 396 3.24 17.52 -6.04
N PRO A 397 2.00 17.00 -5.93
CA PRO A 397 1.10 16.84 -7.08
C PRO A 397 0.64 18.17 -7.69
N LEU A 398 0.69 19.28 -6.94
CA LEU A 398 0.29 20.60 -7.43
C LEU A 398 1.10 21.06 -8.65
N ASN A 399 2.39 20.75 -8.71
CA ASN A 399 3.23 21.11 -9.86
C ASN A 399 2.67 20.52 -11.16
N PHE A 400 2.29 19.26 -11.12
CA PHE A 400 1.77 18.56 -12.29
C PHE A 400 0.34 18.97 -12.62
N PHE A 401 -0.48 19.32 -11.62
CA PHE A 401 -1.77 19.97 -11.86
C PHE A 401 -1.63 21.30 -12.62
N LEU A 402 -0.70 22.17 -12.21
CA LEU A 402 -0.47 23.43 -12.88
C LEU A 402 0.13 23.23 -14.29
N ILE A 403 0.99 22.24 -14.48
CA ILE A 403 1.50 21.84 -15.80
C ILE A 403 0.34 21.37 -16.68
N ASP A 404 -0.56 20.53 -16.17
CA ASP A 404 -1.71 20.01 -16.92
C ASP A 404 -2.66 21.13 -17.36
N LEU A 405 -2.99 22.07 -16.46
CA LEU A 405 -3.75 23.28 -16.82
C LEU A 405 -3.02 24.11 -17.89
N ALA A 406 -1.70 24.25 -17.77
CA ALA A 406 -0.93 25.05 -18.71
C ALA A 406 -0.80 24.37 -20.09
N LEU A 407 -0.67 23.05 -20.15
CA LEU A 407 -0.69 22.28 -21.40
C LEU A 407 -2.06 22.41 -22.07
N ALA A 408 -3.14 22.20 -21.32
CA ALA A 408 -4.49 22.27 -21.87
C ALA A 408 -4.88 23.67 -22.36
N PHE A 409 -4.28 24.73 -21.83
CA PHE A 409 -4.59 26.11 -22.24
C PHE A 409 -3.58 26.72 -23.22
N PHE A 410 -2.27 26.56 -22.96
CA PHE A 410 -1.18 27.19 -23.70
C PHE A 410 -0.36 26.21 -24.55
N GLY A 411 -0.57 24.90 -24.40
CA GLY A 411 0.13 23.90 -25.20
C GLY A 411 -0.18 24.06 -26.68
N LYS A 412 0.79 23.75 -27.54
CA LYS A 412 0.65 23.86 -29.00
C LYS A 412 -0.57 23.11 -29.51
N GLU A 413 -0.79 21.91 -28.97
CA GLU A 413 -1.91 21.04 -29.31
C GLU A 413 -3.12 21.21 -28.36
N LYS A 414 -3.00 22.07 -27.34
CA LYS A 414 -3.97 22.20 -26.23
C LYS A 414 -4.32 20.86 -25.58
N SER A 415 -3.32 19.99 -25.50
CA SER A 415 -3.45 18.63 -24.97
C SER A 415 -3.42 18.60 -23.45
N SER A 416 -3.97 17.54 -22.88
CA SER A 416 -3.82 17.26 -21.45
C SER A 416 -2.46 16.64 -21.13
N LEU A 417 -2.06 16.65 -19.85
CA LEU A 417 -0.88 15.92 -19.41
C LEU A 417 -0.98 14.41 -19.74
N ASP A 418 -2.18 13.85 -19.76
CA ASP A 418 -2.42 12.44 -20.09
C ASP A 418 -2.01 12.15 -21.54
N GLU A 419 -2.51 12.94 -22.48
CA GLU A 419 -2.18 12.84 -23.91
C GLU A 419 -0.68 13.11 -24.16
N PHE A 420 -0.12 14.09 -23.46
CA PHE A 420 1.31 14.39 -23.55
C PHE A 420 2.16 13.21 -23.06
N LEU A 421 1.83 12.64 -21.89
CA LEU A 421 2.54 11.48 -21.35
C LEU A 421 2.42 10.27 -22.25
N GLN A 422 1.24 10.02 -22.83
CA GLN A 422 1.05 8.94 -23.79
C GLN A 422 2.02 9.06 -24.96
N LYS A 423 2.08 10.22 -25.61
CA LYS A 423 3.03 10.50 -26.71
C LYS A 423 4.49 10.38 -26.26
N PHE A 424 4.82 10.99 -25.12
CA PHE A 424 6.17 11.00 -24.60
C PHE A 424 6.68 9.58 -24.24
N LEU A 425 5.83 8.76 -23.63
CA LEU A 425 6.18 7.38 -23.26
C LEU A 425 6.42 6.51 -24.50
N LEU A 426 5.64 6.71 -25.57
CA LEU A 426 5.84 6.04 -26.87
C LEU A 426 7.21 6.38 -27.50
N GLU A 427 7.68 7.60 -27.33
CA GLU A 427 8.95 8.07 -27.92
C GLU A 427 10.18 7.77 -27.04
N SER A 428 9.97 7.55 -25.73
CA SER A 428 11.06 7.38 -24.77
C SER A 428 11.75 6.01 -24.87
N LYS A 429 13.10 5.99 -24.84
CA LYS A 429 13.91 4.75 -24.95
C LYS A 429 14.32 4.16 -23.59
N GLY A 430 13.54 4.36 -22.53
CA GLY A 430 13.75 3.75 -21.21
C GLY A 430 13.50 4.64 -19.99
N PRO A 431 13.67 4.10 -18.77
CA PRO A 431 13.26 4.78 -17.53
C PRO A 431 14.12 6.00 -17.16
N GLN A 432 15.44 5.95 -17.36
CA GLN A 432 16.33 7.10 -17.11
C GLN A 432 16.05 8.27 -18.07
N THR A 433 15.75 7.96 -19.34
CA THR A 433 15.38 8.98 -20.32
C THR A 433 14.06 9.67 -20.01
N ILE A 434 13.18 9.07 -19.19
CA ILE A 434 11.91 9.70 -18.81
C ILE A 434 12.12 10.82 -17.80
N LEU A 435 12.87 10.61 -16.72
CA LEU A 435 13.03 11.65 -15.70
C LEU A 435 13.82 12.86 -16.22
N GLU A 436 14.81 12.64 -17.08
CA GLU A 436 15.60 13.73 -17.66
C GLU A 436 14.94 14.35 -18.90
N GLY A 437 14.25 13.53 -19.69
CA GLY A 437 13.59 13.93 -20.93
C GLY A 437 12.25 14.62 -20.70
N LEU A 438 11.45 14.18 -19.73
CA LEU A 438 10.11 14.71 -19.50
C LEU A 438 10.13 16.22 -19.20
N PRO A 439 10.99 16.73 -18.30
CA PRO A 439 11.12 18.18 -18.11
C PRO A 439 11.52 18.88 -19.41
N ARG A 440 12.46 18.32 -20.20
CA ARG A 440 12.94 18.90 -21.46
C ARG A 440 11.83 18.95 -22.53
N SER A 441 11.06 17.88 -22.69
CA SER A 441 9.94 17.80 -23.64
C SER A 441 8.77 18.68 -23.21
N LEU A 442 8.48 18.78 -21.91
CA LEU A 442 7.55 19.78 -21.40
C LEU A 442 8.04 21.20 -21.71
N ARG A 443 9.37 21.41 -21.84
CA ARG A 443 9.90 22.71 -22.26
C ARG A 443 9.61 23.08 -23.70
N SER A 444 9.51 22.09 -24.58
CA SER A 444 9.27 22.33 -26.01
C SER A 444 7.79 22.47 -26.36
N GLU A 445 6.88 21.90 -25.57
CA GLU A 445 5.44 21.86 -25.89
C GLU A 445 4.67 23.14 -25.53
N ALA A 446 5.19 23.94 -24.61
CA ALA A 446 4.53 25.15 -24.19
C ALA A 446 5.53 26.19 -23.66
N LYS A 447 5.11 27.46 -23.51
CA LYS A 447 5.79 28.45 -22.66
C LYS A 447 5.67 28.10 -21.15
N VAL A 448 5.64 26.81 -20.84
CA VAL A 448 5.52 26.25 -19.49
C VAL A 448 6.83 26.27 -18.65
N PRO A 449 8.08 26.51 -19.11
CA PRO A 449 9.14 25.65 -18.56
C PRO A 449 10.36 26.29 -17.90
N GLU A 450 10.45 27.62 -17.73
CA GLU A 450 11.51 28.17 -16.87
C GLU A 450 11.03 28.34 -15.42
N ILE A 451 9.73 28.58 -15.27
CA ILE A 451 9.15 29.09 -14.03
C ILE A 451 8.86 27.98 -13.02
N PHE A 452 8.44 26.79 -13.47
CA PHE A 452 8.11 25.67 -12.56
C PHE A 452 9.28 24.70 -12.33
N LEU A 453 10.25 24.67 -13.24
CA LEU A 453 11.36 23.72 -13.21
C LEU A 453 12.64 24.31 -12.59
N ASN A 454 12.80 25.64 -12.54
CA ASN A 454 14.03 26.30 -12.09
C ASN A 454 13.82 27.38 -10.98
N SER A 455 12.65 27.44 -10.31
CA SER A 455 12.15 28.65 -9.65
C SER A 455 13.03 29.27 -8.53
N SER A 456 13.75 30.33 -8.86
CA SER A 456 14.10 31.43 -7.94
C SER A 456 13.14 32.63 -8.05
N GLU A 457 12.31 32.70 -9.10
CA GLU A 457 11.37 33.80 -9.34
C GLU A 457 9.93 33.48 -8.93
N SER A 458 9.21 34.50 -8.45
CA SER A 458 7.83 34.40 -7.99
C SER A 458 6.84 34.48 -9.14
N PHE A 459 6.16 33.37 -9.44
CA PHE A 459 5.11 33.33 -10.45
C PHE A 459 3.73 33.62 -9.88
N VAL A 460 2.91 34.31 -10.67
CA VAL A 460 1.53 34.59 -10.31
C VAL A 460 0.66 33.40 -10.73
N VAL A 461 0.58 32.38 -9.87
CA VAL A 461 -0.23 31.15 -10.10
C VAL A 461 -1.68 31.47 -10.51
N THR A 462 -2.23 32.61 -10.07
CA THR A 462 -3.58 33.03 -10.43
C THR A 462 -3.80 33.20 -11.94
N ASP A 463 -2.77 33.49 -12.72
CA ASP A 463 -2.90 33.64 -14.18
C ASP A 463 -3.11 32.29 -14.88
N LEU A 464 -2.67 31.17 -14.30
CA LEU A 464 -3.01 29.82 -14.78
C LEU A 464 -4.40 29.36 -14.35
N LEU A 465 -4.86 29.82 -13.18
CA LEU A 465 -6.15 29.44 -12.62
C LEU A 465 -7.32 30.21 -13.28
N ARG A 466 -7.11 31.49 -13.62
CA ARG A 466 -8.14 32.40 -14.15
C ARG A 466 -8.81 31.90 -15.46
N PRO A 467 -8.10 31.32 -16.44
CA PRO A 467 -8.71 30.77 -17.66
C PRO A 467 -9.69 29.61 -17.43
N TYR A 468 -9.61 28.97 -16.27
CA TYR A 468 -10.50 27.88 -15.84
C TYR A 468 -11.55 28.36 -14.83
N GLY A 469 -11.61 29.67 -14.56
CA GLY A 469 -12.48 30.21 -13.52
C GLY A 469 -12.15 29.70 -12.12
N LEU A 470 -10.91 29.26 -11.88
CA LEU A 470 -10.44 28.86 -10.56
C LEU A 470 -9.91 30.08 -9.79
N LEU A 471 -10.17 30.11 -8.49
CA LEU A 471 -9.64 31.10 -7.55
C LEU A 471 -8.82 30.38 -6.49
N LEU A 472 -7.68 30.97 -6.16
CA LEU A 472 -6.91 30.59 -4.98
C LEU A 472 -7.38 31.47 -3.84
N GLU A 473 -8.19 30.91 -2.94
CA GLU A 473 -8.56 31.56 -1.69
C GLU A 473 -7.45 31.30 -0.66
N ARG A 474 -6.87 32.37 -0.13
CA ARG A 474 -6.05 32.33 1.07
C ARG A 474 -6.95 32.59 2.26
N ARG A 475 -6.94 31.68 3.24
CA ARG A 475 -7.64 31.85 4.52
C ARG A 475 -6.65 31.70 5.65
N GLU A 476 -6.61 32.68 6.53
CA GLU A 476 -5.83 32.57 7.76
C GLU A 476 -6.74 31.98 8.83
N LEU A 477 -6.35 30.82 9.35
CA LEU A 477 -7.06 30.10 10.39
C LEU A 477 -6.18 30.03 11.65
N PRO A 478 -6.77 30.12 12.85
CA PRO A 478 -6.02 29.90 14.08
C PRO A 478 -5.35 28.52 14.07
N LYS A 479 -4.08 28.47 14.48
CA LYS A 479 -3.27 27.24 14.53
C LYS A 479 -3.18 26.71 15.95
N PHE A 480 -3.44 25.42 16.10
CA PHE A 480 -3.00 24.65 17.26
C PHE A 480 -1.65 24.04 16.91
N ASP A 481 -0.66 24.24 17.77
CA ASP A 481 0.70 23.82 17.46
C ASP A 481 0.97 22.33 17.77
N PHE A 482 -0.04 21.57 18.18
CA PHE A 482 0.07 20.15 18.51
C PHE A 482 -0.63 19.21 17.51
N ALA A 483 -0.17 17.95 17.43
CA ALA A 483 -0.83 16.91 16.64
C ALA A 483 -1.62 15.95 17.55
N LEU A 484 -2.80 15.52 17.09
CA LEU A 484 -3.68 14.59 17.80
C LEU A 484 -3.74 13.22 17.12
N SER A 485 -3.87 12.15 17.91
CA SER A 485 -4.30 10.84 17.45
C SER A 485 -5.81 10.82 17.15
N GLU A 486 -6.30 9.70 16.59
CA GLU A 486 -7.73 9.44 16.40
C GLU A 486 -8.52 9.44 17.72
N THR A 487 -7.85 9.13 18.84
CA THR A 487 -8.42 9.15 20.20
C THR A 487 -8.30 10.51 20.89
N PHE A 488 -7.90 11.56 20.14
CA PHE A 488 -7.66 12.93 20.61
C PHE A 488 -6.49 13.07 21.59
N GLN A 489 -5.57 12.12 21.58
CA GLN A 489 -4.36 12.19 22.40
C GLN A 489 -3.28 12.98 21.69
N ILE A 490 -2.57 13.83 22.41
CA ILE A 490 -1.46 14.59 21.86
C ILE A 490 -0.29 13.64 21.56
N VAL A 491 0.07 13.53 20.29
CA VAL A 491 1.16 12.67 19.82
C VAL A 491 2.40 13.45 19.39
N GLN A 492 2.26 14.77 19.21
CA GLN A 492 3.39 15.64 18.88
C GLN A 492 3.20 17.03 19.52
N LEU A 493 4.27 17.54 20.11
CA LEU A 493 4.35 18.88 20.68
C LEU A 493 5.62 19.59 20.17
N PRO A 494 5.52 20.86 19.75
CA PRO A 494 6.69 21.69 19.52
C PRO A 494 7.38 22.00 20.84
N ARG A 495 8.67 22.33 20.73
CA ARG A 495 9.44 22.76 21.90
C ARG A 495 8.86 24.08 22.41
N GLY A 496 8.46 24.11 23.68
CA GLY A 496 7.98 25.33 24.33
C GLY A 496 6.46 25.48 24.43
N THR A 497 5.65 24.49 24.02
CA THR A 497 4.21 24.51 24.29
C THR A 497 3.96 24.42 25.79
N VAL A 498 3.48 25.51 26.39
CA VAL A 498 3.33 25.61 27.85
C VAL A 498 2.14 24.77 28.31
N GLY A 499 2.37 23.87 29.25
CA GLY A 499 1.32 23.17 30.00
C GLY A 499 0.76 21.90 29.38
N LEU A 500 0.91 21.66 28.07
CA LEU A 500 0.51 20.41 27.40
C LEU A 500 1.61 19.32 27.48
N ARG A 501 1.22 18.05 27.45
CA ARG A 501 2.10 16.87 27.47
C ARG A 501 1.67 15.84 26.43
N LEU A 502 2.62 15.06 25.93
CA LEU A 502 2.33 13.89 25.09
C LEU A 502 1.43 12.92 25.88
N GLY A 503 0.39 12.41 25.23
CA GLY A 503 -0.63 11.53 25.82
C GLY A 503 -1.81 12.25 26.47
N ASP A 504 -1.76 13.58 26.67
CA ASP A 504 -2.95 14.33 27.11
C ASP A 504 -4.08 14.17 26.09
N ARG A 505 -5.31 14.00 26.56
CA ARG A 505 -6.48 13.89 25.68
C ARG A 505 -7.25 15.21 25.65
N ILE A 506 -7.43 15.81 24.48
CA ILE A 506 -8.25 17.02 24.34
C ILE A 506 -9.73 16.63 24.40
N LEU A 507 -10.48 17.23 25.33
CA LEU A 507 -11.92 17.01 25.50
C LEU A 507 -12.78 18.15 24.93
N ALA A 508 -12.32 19.40 25.07
CA ALA A 508 -13.06 20.57 24.60
C ALA A 508 -12.14 21.77 24.33
N ILE A 509 -12.62 22.72 23.51
CA ILE A 509 -11.97 24.00 23.22
C ILE A 509 -13.00 25.11 23.37
N ASN A 510 -12.73 26.11 24.23
CA ASN A 510 -13.67 27.16 24.59
C ASN A 510 -15.06 26.60 24.97
N GLN A 511 -15.06 25.55 25.81
CA GLN A 511 -16.25 24.81 26.26
C GLN A 511 -16.96 23.98 25.18
N ASN A 512 -16.57 24.08 23.91
CA ASN A 512 -17.11 23.25 22.85
C ASN A 512 -16.45 21.88 22.87
N ARG A 513 -17.23 20.85 23.16
CA ARG A 513 -16.76 19.46 23.24
C ARG A 513 -16.30 18.97 21.87
N ILE A 514 -15.16 18.28 21.85
CA ILE A 514 -14.65 17.57 20.68
C ILE A 514 -15.10 16.12 20.79
N ILE A 515 -15.85 15.65 19.79
CA ILE A 515 -16.35 14.26 19.73
C ILE A 515 -15.65 13.52 18.59
N LYS A 516 -15.40 14.21 17.47
CA LYS A 516 -14.71 13.69 16.28
C LYS A 516 -13.62 14.65 15.79
N PRO A 517 -12.59 14.18 15.06
CA PRO A 517 -11.50 15.04 14.56
C PRO A 517 -12.00 16.25 13.74
N ALA A 518 -13.08 16.07 12.97
CA ALA A 518 -13.70 17.14 12.19
C ALA A 518 -14.24 18.31 13.03
N ASP A 519 -14.52 18.10 14.32
CA ASP A 519 -14.97 19.18 15.21
C ASP A 519 -13.84 20.20 15.46
N LEU A 520 -12.58 19.74 15.49
CA LEU A 520 -11.43 20.63 15.63
C LEU A 520 -11.37 21.65 14.49
N PHE A 521 -11.60 21.22 13.25
CA PHE A 521 -11.60 22.12 12.09
C PHE A 521 -12.75 23.14 12.17
N LYS A 522 -13.95 22.70 12.53
CA LYS A 522 -15.09 23.60 12.75
C LYS A 522 -14.78 24.63 13.83
N LEU A 523 -14.17 24.20 14.93
CA LEU A 523 -13.80 25.09 16.03
C LEU A 523 -12.74 26.09 15.60
N ARG A 524 -11.69 25.66 14.87
CA ARG A 524 -10.70 26.58 14.28
C ARG A 524 -11.36 27.70 13.47
N SER A 525 -12.36 27.38 12.66
CA SER A 525 -13.06 28.37 11.84
C SER A 525 -13.91 29.38 12.63
N SER A 526 -14.24 29.08 13.89
CA SER A 526 -15.01 29.97 14.79
C SER A 526 -14.14 30.87 15.67
N LEU A 527 -12.85 30.56 15.78
CA LEU A 527 -11.89 31.25 16.63
C LEU A 527 -11.26 32.44 15.90
N ARG A 528 -10.91 33.49 16.63
CA ARG A 528 -10.22 34.66 16.06
C ARG A 528 -8.71 34.43 16.07
N LEU A 529 -8.01 34.99 15.08
CA LEU A 529 -6.55 34.95 15.01
C LEU A 529 -5.95 35.66 16.23
N GLY A 530 -4.97 35.01 16.87
CA GLY A 530 -4.30 35.53 18.07
C GLY A 530 -5.11 35.45 19.37
N GLU A 531 -6.33 34.88 19.35
CA GLU A 531 -7.16 34.63 20.52
C GLU A 531 -6.52 33.60 21.47
N GLU A 532 -6.78 33.73 22.77
CA GLU A 532 -6.47 32.66 23.74
C GLU A 532 -7.63 31.65 23.77
N ALA A 533 -7.35 30.41 23.39
CA ALA A 533 -8.27 29.30 23.55
C ALA A 533 -8.09 28.63 24.92
N THR A 534 -9.19 28.30 25.57
CA THR A 534 -9.19 27.42 26.75
C THR A 534 -9.35 25.97 26.31
N LEU A 535 -8.30 25.17 26.48
CA LEU A 535 -8.29 23.74 26.24
C LEU A 535 -8.70 23.00 27.51
N THR A 536 -9.78 22.24 27.44
CA THR A 536 -10.13 21.27 28.48
C THR A 536 -9.51 19.92 28.09
N ILE A 537 -8.62 19.41 28.93
CA ILE A 537 -7.89 18.16 28.68
C ILE A 537 -8.16 17.15 29.78
N ASP A 538 -8.05 15.87 29.46
CA ASP A 538 -7.93 14.77 30.42
C ASP A 538 -6.46 14.32 30.48
N ARG A 539 -5.89 14.43 31.67
CA ARG A 539 -4.53 13.96 32.00
C ARG A 539 -4.65 12.94 33.12
N ASN A 540 -4.44 11.67 32.79
CA ASN A 540 -4.48 10.56 33.76
C ASN A 540 -5.79 10.52 34.58
N GLY A 541 -6.94 10.77 33.93
CA GLY A 541 -8.26 10.80 34.58
C GLY A 541 -8.61 12.12 35.26
N SER A 542 -7.70 13.10 35.25
CA SER A 542 -7.94 14.43 35.81
C SER A 542 -8.23 15.45 34.71
N THR A 543 -9.36 16.14 34.82
CA THR A 543 -9.71 17.22 33.89
C THR A 543 -8.97 18.51 34.26
N LEU A 544 -8.19 19.05 33.32
CA LEU A 544 -7.47 20.31 33.47
C LEU A 544 -7.94 21.32 32.41
N ASN A 545 -7.96 22.60 32.77
CA ASN A 545 -8.20 23.68 31.82
C ASN A 545 -6.90 24.46 31.62
N LEU A 546 -6.40 24.47 30.39
CA LEU A 546 -5.18 25.15 29.98
C LEU A 546 -5.54 26.28 29.03
N LYS A 547 -4.78 27.37 29.05
CA LYS A 547 -4.92 28.45 28.08
C LYS A 547 -3.78 28.35 27.07
N GLU A 548 -4.11 28.40 25.79
CA GLU A 548 -3.14 28.41 24.71
C GLU A 548 -3.44 29.58 23.78
N ARG A 549 -2.41 30.36 23.46
CA ARG A 549 -2.52 31.44 22.48
C ARG A 549 -2.35 30.85 21.09
N LEU A 550 -3.34 31.06 20.24
CA LEU A 550 -3.36 30.45 18.90
C LEU A 550 -2.43 31.20 17.95
N GLY A 551 -1.59 30.44 17.24
CA GLY A 551 -0.82 30.95 16.12
C GLY A 551 -1.71 31.24 14.90
N THR A 552 -1.10 31.73 13.83
CA THR A 552 -1.77 31.86 12.52
C THR A 552 -1.28 30.73 11.61
N ASP A 553 -2.22 30.02 11.00
CA ASP A 553 -1.98 29.05 9.93
C ASP A 553 -2.56 29.61 8.63
N THR A 554 -1.82 29.52 7.54
CA THR A 554 -2.33 29.92 6.22
C THR A 554 -2.85 28.67 5.51
N PHE A 555 -4.17 28.59 5.34
CA PHE A 555 -4.83 27.56 4.55
C PHE A 555 -5.14 28.08 3.15
N PHE A 556 -4.83 27.29 2.13
CA PHE A 556 -5.18 27.59 0.75
C PHE A 556 -6.32 26.70 0.30
N ARG A 557 -7.25 27.28 -0.47
CA ARG A 557 -8.34 26.56 -1.11
C ARG A 557 -8.41 26.94 -2.57
N LEU A 558 -8.53 25.95 -3.44
CA LEU A 558 -8.94 26.16 -4.82
C LEU A 558 -10.47 26.12 -4.87
N ALA A 559 -11.08 27.22 -5.34
CA ALA A 559 -12.52 27.35 -5.45
C ALA A 559 -12.92 27.69 -6.89
N VAL A 560 -14.07 27.16 -7.33
CA VAL A 560 -14.66 27.55 -8.61
C VAL A 560 -15.32 28.91 -8.45
N ASN A 561 -14.90 29.88 -9.27
CA ASN A 561 -15.48 31.20 -9.31
C ASN A 561 -16.93 31.12 -9.84
N ARG A 562 -17.90 31.33 -8.95
CA ARG A 562 -19.32 31.37 -9.31
C ARG A 562 -19.70 32.51 -10.25
N LEU A 563 -18.81 33.48 -10.46
CA LEU A 563 -18.97 34.58 -11.41
C LEU A 563 -18.13 34.37 -12.69
N ALA A 564 -17.46 33.23 -12.85
CA ALA A 564 -16.82 32.90 -14.11
C ALA A 564 -17.88 32.84 -15.22
N ASP A 565 -17.52 33.34 -16.40
CA ASP A 565 -18.32 33.20 -17.62
C ASP A 565 -18.55 31.72 -17.99
N SER A 566 -19.51 31.46 -18.88
CA SER A 566 -19.88 30.12 -19.33
C SER A 566 -18.68 29.36 -19.89
N ASP A 567 -17.82 30.03 -20.65
CA ASP A 567 -16.68 29.43 -21.35
C ASP A 567 -15.65 28.89 -20.36
N LYS A 568 -15.30 29.66 -19.34
CA LYS A 568 -14.40 29.22 -18.26
C LYS A 568 -14.97 28.01 -17.52
N ARG A 569 -16.27 28.03 -17.20
CA ARG A 569 -16.94 26.90 -16.52
C ARG A 569 -16.95 25.66 -17.40
N GLN A 570 -17.22 25.81 -18.69
CA GLN A 570 -17.20 24.70 -19.64
C GLN A 570 -15.80 24.09 -19.75
N ARG A 571 -14.75 24.92 -19.85
CA ARG A 571 -13.36 24.45 -19.87
C ARG A 571 -12.99 23.67 -18.60
N LEU A 572 -13.32 24.21 -17.43
CA LEU A 572 -13.08 23.50 -16.17
C LEU A 572 -13.89 22.21 -16.08
N ALA A 573 -15.15 22.24 -16.55
CA ALA A 573 -16.00 21.06 -16.57
C ALA A 573 -15.43 19.97 -17.48
N GLN A 574 -14.90 20.32 -18.65
CA GLN A 574 -14.19 19.40 -19.57
C GLN A 574 -12.90 18.86 -18.92
N PHE A 575 -12.09 19.73 -18.33
CA PHE A 575 -10.85 19.34 -17.66
C PHE A 575 -11.10 18.35 -16.53
N LEU A 576 -12.08 18.63 -15.67
CA LEU A 576 -12.49 17.81 -14.54
C LEU A 576 -13.58 16.78 -14.89
N ALA A 577 -13.91 16.59 -16.17
CA ALA A 577 -14.94 15.64 -16.59
C ALA A 577 -14.52 14.23 -16.18
N ARG A 578 -15.48 13.41 -15.75
CA ARG A 578 -15.23 11.98 -15.54
C ARG A 578 -15.05 11.31 -16.89
N THR A 579 -14.31 10.22 -16.91
CA THR A 579 -14.43 9.29 -18.04
C THR A 579 -15.82 8.69 -17.94
N GLU A 580 -16.68 8.97 -18.91
CA GLU A 580 -17.96 8.29 -19.05
C GLU A 580 -17.63 6.84 -19.41
N GLY A 581 -17.58 5.98 -18.39
CA GLY A 581 -17.51 4.53 -18.57
C GLY A 581 -18.92 3.98 -18.54
N GLU A 582 -19.37 3.41 -19.66
CA GLU A 582 -20.56 2.54 -19.72
C GLU A 582 -20.43 1.34 -18.78
#